data_AF-A0A923ZEK6-F1
#
_entry.id   AF-A0A923ZEK6-F1
#
_cell.length_a   1.000
_cell.length_b   1.000
_cell.length_c   1.000
_cell.angle_alpha   90.00
_cell.angle_beta   90.00
_cell.angle_gamma   90.00
#
_symmetry.space_group_name_H-M   'P 1'
#
loop_
_entity.id
_entity.type
_entity.pdbx_description
1 polymer ?
#
loop_
_entity_poly.entity_id
_entity_poly.type
_entity_poly.pdbx_seq_one_letter_code
_entity_poly.pdbx_strand_id
1 'polypeptide(L)'
;MDSNRLLLFGTVLLAVLAFNFLPTFIAFARNHPDRRLLASLNLLSLLSFLLWFALLAWALGGQRNDGIIGRFVGNPGNRKRLFALVAILVGIGVSTTAYALITQ
;
A
#
# COMPACT_ATOMS: atom_id res chain seq x y z
N MET A 1 -32.60 -6.18 -4.33
CA MET A 1 -31.53 -6.22 -3.31
C MET A 1 -32.09 -5.58 -2.05
N ASP A 2 -32.15 -6.33 -0.94
CA ASP A 2 -32.71 -5.83 0.32
C ASP A 2 -31.91 -4.62 0.81
N SER A 3 -32.56 -3.57 1.30
CA SER A 3 -31.88 -2.35 1.81
C SER A 3 -30.81 -2.67 2.85
N ASN A 4 -31.01 -3.73 3.65
CA ASN A 4 -30.04 -4.20 4.63
C ASN A 4 -28.76 -4.76 3.97
N ARG A 5 -28.87 -5.42 2.81
CA ARG A 5 -27.71 -5.89 2.04
C ARG A 5 -26.94 -4.73 1.43
N LEU A 6 -27.62 -3.67 0.98
CA LEU A 6 -26.97 -2.46 0.47
C LEU A 6 -26.22 -1.71 1.58
N LEU A 7 -26.80 -1.61 2.77
CA LEU A 7 -26.15 -1.02 3.94
C LEU A 7 -24.93 -1.82 4.37
N LEU A 8 -25.04 -3.15 4.44
CA LEU A 8 -23.92 -4.05 4.72
C LEU A 8 -22.81 -3.92 3.67
N PHE A 9 -23.17 -3.89 2.38
CA PHE A 9 -22.19 -3.74 1.32
C PHE A 9 -21.47 -2.39 1.41
N GLY A 10 -22.20 -1.30 1.64
CA GLY A 10 -21.64 0.04 1.83
C GLY A 10 -20.72 0.14 3.04
N THR A 11 -21.10 -0.46 4.17
CA THR A 11 -20.25 -0.46 5.39
C THR A 11 -19.00 -1.30 5.23
N VAL A 12 -19.10 -2.49 4.62
CA VAL A 12 -17.93 -3.33 4.33
C VAL A 12 -16.99 -2.61 3.36
N LEU A 13 -17.51 -1.98 2.31
CA LEU A 13 -16.70 -1.22 1.36
C LEU A 13 -15.97 -0.05 2.03
N LEU A 14 -16.67 0.71 2.89
CA LEU A 14 -16.08 1.80 3.68
C LEU A 14 -15.01 1.29 4.65
N ALA A 15 -15.26 0.17 5.34
CA ALA A 15 -14.31 -0.42 6.26
C ALA A 15 -13.05 -0.91 5.55
N VAL A 16 -13.19 -1.55 4.38
CA VAL A 16 -12.05 -1.99 3.55
C VAL A 16 -11.27 -0.80 3.03
N LEU A 17 -11.93 0.26 2.57
CA LEU A 17 -11.28 1.49 2.16
C LEU A 17 -10.51 2.12 3.34
N ALA A 18 -11.15 2.29 4.49
CA ALA A 18 -10.49 2.84 5.68
C ALA A 18 -9.28 2.01 6.12
N PHE A 19 -9.39 0.67 6.08
CA PHE A 19 -8.29 -0.24 6.37
C PHE A 19 -7.18 -0.17 5.31
N ASN A 20 -7.52 0.02 4.04
CA ASN A 20 -6.52 0.21 3.00
C ASN A 20 -5.72 1.51 3.23
N PHE A 21 -6.37 2.57 3.70
CA PHE A 21 -5.71 3.85 4.03
C PHE A 21 -5.01 3.88 5.39
N LEU A 22 -5.08 2.82 6.20
CA LEU A 22 -4.44 2.73 7.52
C LEU A 22 -2.95 3.12 7.55
N PRO A 23 -2.07 2.58 6.66
CA PRO A 23 -0.66 2.99 6.63
C PRO A 23 -0.46 4.47 6.30
N THR A 24 -1.32 5.06 5.47
CA THR A 24 -1.30 6.51 5.18
C THR A 24 -1.73 7.32 6.40
N PHE A 25 -2.79 6.91 7.09
CA PHE A 25 -3.23 7.57 8.33
C PHE A 25 -2.16 7.52 9.40
N ILE A 26 -1.48 6.38 9.59
CA ILE A 26 -0.38 6.24 10.56
C ILE A 26 0.79 7.15 10.19
N ALA A 27 1.16 7.22 8.90
CA ALA A 27 2.22 8.11 8.44
C ALA A 27 1.88 9.60 8.63
N PHE A 28 0.61 9.97 8.43
CA PHE A 28 0.14 11.34 8.67
C PHE A 28 0.10 11.70 10.16
N ALA A 29 -0.46 10.80 10.99
CA ALA A 29 -0.53 10.97 12.44
C ALA A 29 0.85 11.08 13.08
N ARG A 30 1.85 10.38 12.52
CA ARG A 30 3.24 10.41 12.99
C ARG A 30 4.10 11.49 12.34
N ASN A 31 3.51 12.37 11.54
CA ASN A 31 4.19 13.51 10.92
C ASN A 31 5.44 13.09 10.11
N HIS A 32 5.42 11.90 9.49
CA HIS A 32 6.57 11.27 8.85
C HIS A 32 7.26 12.21 7.84
N PRO A 33 8.58 12.22 7.65
CA PRO A 33 9.21 13.07 6.63
C PRO A 33 8.76 12.73 5.20
N ASP A 34 8.42 11.46 4.95
CA ASP A 34 8.06 10.92 3.62
C ASP A 34 6.56 10.69 3.37
N ARG A 35 5.67 11.39 4.09
CA ARG A 35 4.17 11.23 3.99
C ARG A 35 3.65 11.20 2.57
N ARG A 36 4.14 12.11 1.71
CA ARG A 36 3.70 12.22 0.31
C ARG A 36 4.04 10.96 -0.49
N LEU A 37 5.17 10.33 -0.17
CA LEU A 37 5.63 9.12 -0.85
C LEU A 37 4.85 7.89 -0.39
N LEU A 38 4.61 7.80 0.92
CA LEU A 38 3.75 6.78 1.52
C LEU A 38 2.34 6.88 0.92
N ALA A 39 1.79 8.09 0.76
CA ALA A 39 0.50 8.29 0.11
C ALA A 39 0.50 7.84 -1.37
N SER A 40 1.55 8.14 -2.13
CA SER A 40 1.68 7.66 -3.51
C SER A 40 1.82 6.14 -3.61
N LEU A 41 2.58 5.52 -2.71
CA LEU A 41 2.75 4.06 -2.65
C LEU A 41 1.47 3.37 -2.15
N ASN A 42 0.70 4.01 -1.27
CA ASN A 42 -0.57 3.49 -0.79
C ASN A 42 -1.55 3.23 -1.94
N LEU A 43 -1.52 4.08 -2.97
CA LEU A 43 -2.31 3.88 -4.19
C LEU A 43 -1.95 2.57 -4.92
N LEU A 44 -0.69 2.14 -4.90
CA LEU A 44 -0.30 0.84 -5.47
C LEU A 44 -0.55 -0.32 -4.51
N SER A 45 -0.69 -0.03 -3.21
CA SER A 45 -0.98 -1.05 -2.22
C SER A 45 -2.41 -1.61 -2.37
N LEU A 46 -3.31 -0.84 -2.99
CA LEU A 46 -4.61 -1.34 -3.45
C LEU A 46 -4.49 -2.53 -4.42
N LEU A 47 -3.41 -2.59 -5.19
CA LEU A 47 -3.13 -3.70 -6.11
C LEU A 47 -2.29 -4.81 -5.47
N SER A 48 -1.71 -4.57 -4.29
CA SER A 48 -0.83 -5.53 -3.64
C SER A 48 -0.89 -5.49 -2.12
N PHE A 49 -1.43 -6.57 -1.57
CA PHE A 49 -1.54 -6.79 -0.14
C PHE A 49 -0.16 -6.85 0.55
N LEU A 50 0.87 -7.37 -0.12
CA LEU A 50 2.25 -7.36 0.39
C LEU A 50 2.79 -5.92 0.53
N LEU A 51 2.50 -5.07 -0.47
CA LEU A 51 2.92 -3.67 -0.42
C LEU A 51 2.22 -2.91 0.70
N TRP A 52 0.94 -3.22 0.97
CA TRP A 52 0.21 -2.66 2.10
C TRP A 52 0.89 -2.98 3.43
N PHE A 53 1.31 -4.24 3.64
CA PHE A 53 2.07 -4.64 4.82
C PHE A 53 3.44 -3.96 4.92
N ALA A 54 4.16 -3.84 3.80
CA ALA A 54 5.43 -3.13 3.75
C ALA A 54 5.28 -1.65 4.12
N LEU A 55 4.21 -0.99 3.63
CA LEU A 55 3.88 0.40 3.97
C LEU A 55 3.48 0.55 5.43
N LEU A 56 2.73 -0.41 5.99
CA LEU A 56 2.36 -0.41 7.39
C LEU A 56 3.60 -0.54 8.30
N ALA A 57 4.46 -1.52 8.02
CA ALA A 57 5.72 -1.70 8.72
C ALA A 57 6.62 -0.45 8.60
N TRP A 58 6.64 0.18 7.42
CA TRP A 58 7.41 1.39 7.21
C TRP A 58 6.81 2.62 7.91
N ALA A 59 5.48 2.77 7.96
CA ALA A 59 4.82 3.84 8.71
C ALA A 59 5.02 3.68 10.23
N LEU A 60 5.12 2.43 10.71
CA LEU A 60 5.37 2.11 12.13
C LEU A 60 6.85 2.21 12.53
N GLY A 61 7.79 1.89 11.64
CA GLY A 61 9.23 1.82 11.94
C GLY A 61 10.09 2.94 11.36
N GLY A 62 9.61 3.66 10.35
CA GLY A 62 10.41 4.58 9.55
C GLY A 62 10.72 5.94 10.18
N GLN A 63 10.26 6.20 11.42
CA GLN A 63 10.50 7.45 12.11
C GLN A 63 11.98 7.61 12.51
N ARG A 64 12.74 6.51 12.53
CA ARG A 64 14.20 6.53 12.76
C ARG A 64 14.92 6.64 11.41
N ASN A 65 15.66 7.74 11.25
CA ASN A 65 16.54 8.03 10.11
C ASN A 65 17.65 6.97 9.89
N ASP A 66 17.70 5.94 10.74
CA ASP A 66 18.74 4.92 10.80
C ASP A 66 18.31 3.58 10.19
N GLY A 67 17.03 3.43 9.81
CA GLY A 67 16.54 2.24 9.13
C GLY A 67 17.16 2.10 7.74
N ILE A 68 17.54 0.87 7.35
CA ILE A 68 18.08 0.53 6.02
C ILE A 68 17.24 1.18 4.89
N ILE A 69 15.91 1.22 5.07
CA ILE A 69 14.95 1.84 4.13
C ILE A 69 15.10 3.37 4.04
N GLY A 70 15.40 4.07 5.15
CA GLY A 70 15.62 5.51 5.17
C GLY A 70 16.84 5.92 4.35
N ARG A 71 17.91 5.11 4.38
CA ARG A 71 19.11 5.33 3.55
C ARG A 71 18.85 5.10 2.06
N PHE A 72 17.98 4.14 1.72
CA PHE A 72 17.57 3.93 0.33
C PHE A 72 16.61 5.01 -0.16
N VAL A 73 15.73 5.54 0.69
CA VAL A 73 14.69 6.52 0.30
C VAL A 73 15.19 7.96 0.30
N GLY A 74 16.25 8.27 1.05
CA GLY A 74 16.89 9.59 1.07
C GLY A 74 17.43 10.04 -0.30
N ASN A 75 17.66 9.11 -1.23
CA ASN A 75 18.11 9.43 -2.58
C ASN A 75 16.94 9.34 -3.60
N PRO A 76 16.56 10.43 -4.30
CA PRO A 76 15.39 10.46 -5.19
C PRO A 76 15.44 9.44 -6.34
N GLY A 77 16.63 9.01 -6.77
CA GLY A 77 16.81 7.96 -7.77
C GLY A 77 16.44 6.55 -7.28
N ASN A 78 16.75 6.24 -6.02
CA ASN A 78 16.42 4.95 -5.41
C ASN A 78 14.93 4.84 -5.07
N ARG A 79 14.28 5.98 -4.78
CA ARG A 79 12.83 6.11 -4.65
C ARG A 79 12.08 5.57 -5.87
N LYS A 80 12.52 5.96 -7.08
CA LYS A 80 11.92 5.48 -8.34
C LYS A 80 12.21 4.00 -8.59
N ARG A 81 13.41 3.51 -8.22
CA ARG A 81 13.75 2.08 -8.33
C ARG A 81 12.93 1.20 -7.40
N LEU A 82 12.73 1.60 -6.14
CA LEU A 82 11.86 0.89 -5.20
C LEU A 82 10.44 0.79 -5.74
N PHE A 83 9.91 1.91 -6.23
CA PHE A 83 8.59 1.96 -6.85
C PHE A 83 8.49 1.05 -8.09
N ALA A 84 9.51 1.04 -8.95
CA ALA A 84 9.56 0.17 -10.12
C ALA A 84 9.64 -1.32 -9.75
N LEU A 85 10.49 -1.69 -8.78
CA LEU A 85 10.61 -3.07 -8.29
C LEU A 85 9.29 -3.57 -7.71
N VAL A 86 8.66 -2.74 -6.90
CA VAL A 86 7.32 -3.02 -6.36
C VAL A 86 6.32 -3.18 -7.51
N ALA A 87 6.23 -2.22 -8.44
CA ALA A 87 5.29 -2.28 -9.55
C ALA A 87 5.45 -3.56 -10.40
N ILE A 88 6.69 -3.98 -10.64
CA ILE A 88 7.00 -5.25 -11.33
C ILE A 88 6.51 -6.43 -10.50
N LEU A 89 6.84 -6.48 -9.20
CA LEU A 89 6.44 -7.59 -8.32
C LEU A 89 4.91 -7.73 -8.24
N VAL A 90 4.21 -6.60 -8.13
CA VAL A 90 2.74 -6.53 -8.15
C VAL A 90 2.20 -6.97 -9.49
N GLY A 91 2.76 -6.47 -10.59
CA GLY A 91 2.37 -6.83 -11.95
C GLY A 91 2.49 -8.33 -12.22
N ILE A 92 3.53 -8.97 -11.70
CA ILE A 92 3.70 -10.44 -11.77
C ILE A 92 2.58 -11.14 -10.99
N GLY A 93 2.29 -10.72 -9.75
CA GLY A 93 1.23 -11.33 -8.94
C GLY A 93 -0.16 -11.21 -9.57
N VAL A 94 -0.50 -10.03 -10.08
CA VAL A 94 -1.77 -9.78 -10.78
C VAL A 94 -1.84 -10.59 -12.07
N SER A 95 -0.78 -10.60 -12.88
CA SER A 95 -0.72 -11.38 -14.12
C SER A 95 -0.87 -12.87 -13.86
N THR A 96 -0.21 -13.39 -12.83
CA THR A 96 -0.29 -14.82 -12.46
C THR A 96 -1.70 -15.19 -12.00
N THR A 97 -2.34 -14.32 -11.22
CA THR A 97 -3.72 -14.54 -10.74
C THR A 97 -4.73 -14.45 -11.88
N ALA A 98 -4.56 -13.48 -12.79
CA ALA A 98 -5.35 -13.36 -14.00
C ALA A 98 -5.19 -14.60 -14.90
N TYR A 99 -3.95 -15.08 -15.05
CA TYR A 99 -3.69 -16.32 -15.80
C TYR A 99 -4.40 -17.51 -15.15
N ALA A 100 -4.28 -17.67 -13.82
CA ALA A 100 -4.93 -18.76 -13.10
C ALA A 100 -6.46 -18.74 -13.26
N LEU A 101 -7.09 -17.56 -13.28
CA LEU A 101 -8.53 -17.40 -13.50
C LEU A 101 -8.97 -17.68 -14.94
N ILE A 102 -8.13 -17.38 -15.93
CA ILE A 102 -8.43 -17.65 -17.36
C ILE A 102 -8.22 -19.12 -17.72
N THR A 103 -7.33 -19.81 -16.99
CA THR A 103 -6.98 -21.21 -17.25
C THR A 103 -7.81 -22.20 -16.40
N GLN A 104 -8.68 -21.71 -15.51
CA GLN A 104 -9.68 -22.50 -14.78
C GLN A 104 -10.99 -22.59 -15.55
#